data_AF-A0A7G8WCV8-F1
#
_entry.id   AF-A0A7G8WCV8-F1
#
_cell.length_a   1.000
_cell.length_b   1.000
_cell.length_c   1.000
_cell.angle_alpha   90.00
_cell.angle_beta   90.00
_cell.angle_gamma   90.00
#
_symmetry.space_group_name_H-M   'P 1'
#
loop_
_entity.id
_entity.type
_entity.pdbx_description
1 polymer ?
#
loop_
_entity_poly.entity_id
_entity_poly.type
_entity_poly.pdbx_seq_one_letter_code
_entity_poly.pdbx_strand_id
1 'polypeptide(L)'
;MKFALLNNKRIEAKPNLVAECICCGEKVRSYCGKIIIHHWKHIKLSECDKWHESETQWHREWKNKFKKENQEFIMFNSENGEKHIADIHLKKINLTIEFQHSPIEINEIKSRELFYEKLIWIIDLTHHEKNISFNSNIFKAFDKFTDEIISKDFQLHKKIEGKELQLEIIKSEKEFDKILEYYSEIKNKHFPAYVKYNNKSSSAKRVLKTLVSEKNENPNTKGYSYSDENMTNLKEISELDKTDVHLLMIWKNKHKRWYEAEQPIFFDLGDDYLYRNIENIKSSNGVIVKKYSKEKFVRHYKEQNE
;
A
#
# COMPACT_ATOMS: atom_id res chain seq x y z
N MET A 1 0.56 1.64 25.01
CA MET A 1 -0.88 1.29 25.18
C MET A 1 -1.71 2.49 25.63
N LYS A 2 -2.94 2.61 25.16
CA LYS A 2 -3.98 3.59 25.55
C LYS A 2 -4.76 3.16 26.76
N PHE A 3 -5.06 1.87 26.85
CA PHE A 3 -5.96 1.31 27.85
C PHE A 3 -5.21 0.46 28.89
N ALA A 4 -5.76 0.44 30.10
CA ALA A 4 -5.37 -0.43 31.21
C ALA A 4 -6.63 -0.84 32.00
N LEU A 5 -6.51 -1.82 32.89
CA LEU A 5 -7.57 -2.24 33.80
C LEU A 5 -7.37 -1.63 35.19
N LEU A 6 -8.37 -0.89 35.67
CA LEU A 6 -8.44 -0.44 37.06
C LEU A 6 -9.76 -0.94 37.66
N ASN A 7 -9.69 -1.78 38.69
CA ASN A 7 -10.85 -2.45 39.28
C ASN A 7 -11.71 -3.19 38.22
N ASN A 8 -11.05 -3.96 37.36
CA ASN A 8 -11.65 -4.66 36.21
C ASN A 8 -12.36 -3.76 35.18
N LYS A 9 -12.22 -2.44 35.28
CA LYS A 9 -12.74 -1.49 34.29
C LYS A 9 -11.62 -1.03 33.38
N ARG A 10 -11.88 -1.09 32.07
CA ARG A 10 -10.96 -0.62 31.05
C ARG A 10 -10.97 0.91 31.01
N ILE A 11 -9.83 1.53 31.29
CA ILE A 11 -9.67 2.98 31.38
C ILE A 11 -8.54 3.51 30.51
N GLU A 12 -8.69 4.73 30.03
CA GLU A 12 -7.63 5.47 29.35
C GLU A 12 -6.62 6.05 30.36
N ALA A 13 -5.39 6.29 29.90
CA ALA A 13 -4.37 6.93 30.71
C ALA A 13 -4.79 8.34 31.13
N LYS A 14 -4.83 8.57 32.44
CA LYS A 14 -5.02 9.88 33.07
C LYS A 14 -3.88 10.12 34.06
N PRO A 15 -3.53 11.38 34.38
CA PRO A 15 -2.40 11.67 35.25
C PRO A 15 -2.46 10.94 36.60
N ASN A 16 -1.28 10.50 37.07
CA ASN A 16 -1.04 9.94 38.40
C ASN A 16 -1.81 8.64 38.71
N LEU A 17 -1.97 7.75 37.72
CA LEU A 17 -2.61 6.46 37.92
C LEU A 17 -1.62 5.28 37.81
N VAL A 18 -1.95 4.22 38.55
CA VAL A 18 -1.39 2.87 38.41
C VAL A 18 -2.56 1.91 38.17
N ALA A 19 -2.41 1.02 37.20
CA ALA A 19 -3.43 0.08 36.76
C ALA A 19 -2.76 -1.25 36.37
N GLU A 20 -3.55 -2.19 35.87
CA GLU A 20 -3.09 -3.49 35.37
C GLU A 20 -3.08 -3.48 33.84
N CYS A 21 -2.03 -4.04 33.24
CA CYS A 21 -1.92 -4.19 31.81
C CYS A 21 -3.09 -5.04 31.29
N ILE A 22 -3.77 -4.58 30.24
CA ILE A 22 -4.88 -5.34 29.65
C ILE A 22 -4.43 -6.73 29.17
N CYS A 23 -3.19 -6.86 28.70
CA CYS A 23 -2.67 -8.08 28.08
C CYS A 23 -2.03 -9.06 29.09
N CYS A 24 -1.20 -8.58 30.02
CA CYS A 24 -0.47 -9.46 30.95
C CYS A 24 -0.86 -9.33 32.42
N GLY A 25 -1.71 -8.37 32.79
CA GLY A 25 -2.10 -8.13 34.19
C GLY A 25 -1.03 -7.45 35.05
N GLU A 26 0.21 -7.32 34.57
CA GLU A 26 1.29 -6.63 35.29
C GLU A 26 1.00 -5.14 35.50
N LYS A 27 1.60 -4.55 36.54
CA LYS A 27 1.36 -3.15 36.88
C LYS A 27 1.92 -2.20 35.82
N VAL A 28 1.08 -1.27 35.37
CA VAL A 28 1.40 -0.18 34.45
C VAL A 28 1.18 1.17 35.11
N ARG A 29 1.96 2.18 34.71
CA ARG A 29 1.83 3.56 35.14
C ARG A 29 1.43 4.46 33.97
N SER A 30 0.58 5.43 34.24
CA SER A 30 0.18 6.46 33.28
C SER A 30 1.30 7.48 33.05
N TYR A 31 1.60 7.78 31.79
CA TYR A 31 2.45 8.89 31.37
C TYR A 31 1.58 9.90 30.62
N CYS A 32 1.51 11.12 31.13
CA CYS A 32 0.61 12.16 30.64
C CYS A 32 1.35 13.50 30.62
N GLY A 33 1.10 14.34 29.60
CA GLY A 33 1.73 15.64 29.49
C GLY A 33 1.32 16.39 28.23
N LYS A 34 1.74 17.65 28.10
CA LYS A 34 1.43 18.48 26.92
C LYS A 34 2.18 18.06 25.66
N ILE A 35 3.34 17.42 25.82
CA ILE A 35 4.22 16.99 24.73
C ILE A 35 4.00 15.51 24.39
N ILE A 36 3.62 14.70 25.39
CA ILE A 36 3.48 13.25 25.24
C ILE A 36 2.01 12.85 25.17
N ILE A 37 1.69 11.95 24.25
CA ILE A 37 0.36 11.35 24.19
C ILE A 37 0.15 10.55 25.47
N HIS A 38 -1.04 10.69 26.07
CA HIS A 38 -1.38 9.93 27.25
C HIS A 38 -1.35 8.43 26.95
N HIS A 39 -0.49 7.70 27.66
CA HIS A 39 -0.30 6.26 27.47
C HIS A 39 0.05 5.56 28.78
N TRP A 40 -0.13 4.25 28.79
CA TRP A 40 0.32 3.33 29.83
C TRP A 40 1.63 2.68 29.43
N LYS A 41 2.53 2.51 30.41
CA LYS A 41 3.79 1.79 30.28
C LYS A 41 3.99 0.88 31.48
N HIS A 42 4.54 -0.32 31.27
CA HIS A 42 4.90 -1.24 32.34
C HIS A 42 5.89 -0.58 33.32
N ILE A 43 5.64 -0.76 34.62
CA ILE A 43 6.51 -0.20 35.67
C ILE A 43 7.84 -0.94 35.72
N LYS A 44 7.79 -2.26 35.59
CA LYS A 44 8.97 -3.12 35.43
C LYS A 44 9.12 -3.50 33.97
N LEU A 45 10.35 -3.77 33.52
CA LEU A 45 10.56 -4.36 32.20
C LEU A 45 9.75 -5.67 32.13
N SER A 46 8.92 -5.81 31.11
CA SER A 46 8.03 -6.95 30.92
C SER A 46 7.99 -7.25 29.43
N GLU A 47 8.25 -8.49 29.06
CA GLU A 47 8.01 -9.02 27.71
C GLU A 47 6.52 -9.33 27.55
N CYS A 48 5.70 -8.28 27.57
CA CYS A 48 4.24 -8.40 27.54
C CYS A 48 3.73 -8.77 26.14
N ASP A 49 4.25 -8.10 25.11
CA ASP A 49 3.90 -8.30 23.71
C ASP A 49 5.12 -7.96 22.86
N LYS A 50 5.61 -8.92 22.08
CA LYS A 50 6.78 -8.76 21.20
C LYS A 50 6.51 -7.84 20.02
N TRP A 51 5.25 -7.59 19.67
CA TRP A 51 4.84 -6.70 18.57
C TRP A 51 4.52 -5.29 19.05
N HIS A 52 4.79 -4.98 20.33
CA HIS A 52 4.48 -3.68 20.90
C HIS A 52 5.32 -2.57 20.24
N GLU A 53 4.65 -1.63 19.58
CA GLU A 53 5.22 -0.38 19.11
C GLU A 53 4.86 0.82 19.99
N SER A 54 5.64 1.89 19.85
CA SER A 54 5.32 3.15 20.52
C SER A 54 4.13 3.83 19.83
N GLU A 55 3.09 4.14 20.60
CA GLU A 55 1.90 4.81 20.08
C GLU A 55 2.23 6.25 19.63
N THR A 56 2.02 6.54 18.34
CA THR A 56 2.12 7.90 17.78
C THR A 56 0.76 8.59 17.71
N GLN A 57 0.75 9.89 17.40
CA GLN A 57 -0.51 10.65 17.24
C GLN A 57 -1.32 10.09 16.07
N TRP A 58 -0.65 9.73 14.98
CA TRP A 58 -1.26 9.10 13.82
C TRP A 58 -1.95 7.77 14.16
N HIS A 59 -1.29 6.88 14.92
CA HIS A 59 -1.92 5.64 15.42
C HIS A 59 -3.17 5.94 16.25
N ARG A 60 -3.06 6.91 17.18
CA ARG A 60 -4.15 7.28 18.08
C ARG A 60 -5.36 7.78 17.31
N GLU A 61 -5.15 8.64 16.32
CA GLU A 61 -6.20 9.20 15.46
C GLU A 61 -6.88 8.11 14.64
N TRP A 62 -6.12 7.19 14.07
CA TRP A 62 -6.65 6.03 13.36
C TRP A 62 -7.49 5.12 14.25
N LYS A 63 -6.97 4.72 15.42
CA LYS A 63 -7.71 3.90 16.39
C LYS A 63 -9.01 4.57 16.83
N ASN A 64 -8.96 5.88 17.07
CA ASN A 64 -10.11 6.69 17.50
C ASN A 64 -11.24 6.75 16.46
N LYS A 65 -10.98 6.39 15.20
CA LYS A 65 -12.04 6.26 14.20
C LYS A 65 -12.96 5.06 14.47
N PHE A 66 -12.59 4.09 15.31
CA PHE A 66 -13.39 2.90 15.65
C PHE A 66 -13.91 2.92 17.10
N LYS A 67 -14.92 2.09 17.42
CA LYS A 67 -15.47 1.96 18.79
C LYS A 67 -14.38 1.52 19.77
N LYS A 68 -14.40 2.04 21.01
CA LYS A 68 -13.36 1.76 22.01
C LYS A 68 -13.17 0.26 22.27
N GLU A 69 -14.26 -0.51 22.27
CA GLU A 69 -14.25 -1.98 22.46
C GLU A 69 -13.49 -2.75 21.39
N ASN A 70 -13.31 -2.16 20.21
CA ASN A 70 -12.57 -2.75 19.09
C ASN A 70 -11.08 -2.33 19.09
N GLN A 71 -10.72 -1.24 19.76
CA GLN A 71 -9.33 -0.76 19.83
C GLN A 71 -8.51 -1.60 20.79
N GLU A 72 -7.19 -1.74 20.57
CA GLU A 72 -6.24 -2.46 21.46
C GLU A 72 -6.83 -3.78 21.99
N PHE A 73 -7.27 -4.61 21.04
CA PHE A 73 -7.98 -5.84 21.32
C PHE A 73 -7.00 -6.99 21.49
N ILE A 74 -7.16 -7.77 22.56
CA ILE A 74 -6.22 -8.86 22.85
C ILE A 74 -6.67 -10.11 22.09
N MET A 75 -5.82 -10.54 21.17
CA MET A 75 -5.96 -11.77 20.41
C MET A 75 -5.13 -12.84 21.08
N PHE A 76 -5.68 -14.05 21.17
CA PHE A 76 -5.04 -15.20 21.79
C PHE A 76 -5.02 -16.35 20.79
N ASN A 77 -3.85 -16.97 20.61
CA ASN A 77 -3.74 -18.24 19.93
C ASN A 77 -3.90 -19.36 20.98
N SER A 78 -4.96 -20.15 20.84
CA SER A 78 -5.31 -21.22 21.78
C SER A 78 -4.36 -22.41 21.75
N GLU A 79 -3.59 -22.60 20.67
CA GLU A 79 -2.72 -23.76 20.50
C GLU A 79 -1.38 -23.60 21.22
N ASN A 80 -0.78 -22.41 21.15
CA ASN A 80 0.54 -22.12 21.71
C ASN A 80 0.51 -21.13 22.90
N GLY A 81 -0.66 -20.57 23.23
CA GLY A 81 -0.83 -19.60 24.32
C GLY A 81 -0.29 -18.20 24.02
N GLU A 82 0.13 -17.95 22.78
CA GLU A 82 0.62 -16.65 22.32
C GLU A 82 -0.50 -15.61 22.33
N LYS A 83 -0.16 -14.38 22.71
CA LYS A 83 -1.10 -13.27 22.79
C LYS A 83 -0.51 -11.99 22.24
N HIS A 84 -1.34 -11.24 21.53
CA HIS A 84 -0.97 -9.98 20.91
C HIS A 84 -2.08 -8.96 21.02
N ILE A 85 -1.70 -7.69 21.14
CA ILE A 85 -2.64 -6.57 21.18
C ILE A 85 -2.82 -6.04 19.76
N ALA A 86 -3.93 -6.42 19.13
CA ALA A 86 -4.32 -5.87 17.85
C ALA A 86 -4.72 -4.40 17.97
N ASP A 87 -4.31 -3.56 17.02
CA ASP A 87 -4.64 -2.13 17.03
C ASP A 87 -6.15 -1.91 16.95
N ILE A 88 -6.82 -2.56 16.00
CA ILE A 88 -8.27 -2.67 15.88
C ILE A 88 -8.64 -4.13 15.57
N HIS A 89 -9.66 -4.65 16.25
CA HIS A 89 -10.27 -5.92 15.90
C HIS A 89 -11.79 -5.81 15.83
N LEU A 90 -12.35 -6.21 14.69
CA LEU A 90 -13.76 -6.19 14.36
C LEU A 90 -14.31 -7.62 14.48
N LYS A 91 -14.72 -7.96 15.70
CA LYS A 91 -15.10 -9.33 16.11
C LYS A 91 -16.13 -9.98 15.21
N LYS A 92 -17.17 -9.25 14.77
CA LYS A 92 -18.29 -9.86 14.04
C LYS A 92 -17.88 -10.41 12.68
N ILE A 93 -16.88 -9.79 12.05
CA ILE A 93 -16.33 -10.21 10.76
C ILE A 93 -14.97 -10.91 10.88
N ASN A 94 -14.49 -11.08 12.12
CA ASN A 94 -13.15 -11.59 12.45
C ASN A 94 -12.04 -10.86 11.67
N LEU A 95 -12.06 -9.52 11.65
CA LEU A 95 -11.09 -8.72 10.90
C LEU A 95 -10.22 -7.91 11.85
N THR A 96 -8.91 -8.09 11.75
CA THR A 96 -7.91 -7.24 12.41
C THR A 96 -7.44 -6.15 11.44
N ILE A 97 -7.23 -4.93 11.96
CA ILE A 97 -6.56 -3.85 11.23
C ILE A 97 -5.37 -3.41 12.07
N GLU A 98 -4.18 -3.55 11.50
CA GLU A 98 -2.91 -3.13 12.09
C GLU A 98 -2.41 -1.86 11.41
N PHE A 99 -1.94 -0.92 12.22
CA PHE A 99 -1.33 0.32 11.76
C PHE A 99 0.18 0.19 11.87
N GLN A 100 0.90 0.54 10.81
CA GLN A 100 2.34 0.42 10.79
C GLN A 100 2.98 1.76 10.42
N HIS A 101 3.63 2.37 11.40
CA HIS A 101 4.40 3.61 11.23
C HIS A 101 5.91 3.33 11.15
N SER A 102 6.39 2.41 11.98
CA SER A 102 7.82 2.12 12.10
C SER A 102 8.29 1.13 11.03
N PRO A 103 9.60 1.02 10.76
CA PRO A 103 10.14 -0.11 10.01
C PRO A 103 9.79 -1.44 10.68
N ILE A 104 9.25 -2.39 9.92
CA ILE A 104 8.92 -3.76 10.37
C ILE A 104 9.72 -4.80 9.59
N GLU A 105 10.15 -5.89 10.21
CA GLU A 105 10.90 -6.96 9.53
C GLU A 105 9.98 -7.89 8.73
N ILE A 106 10.50 -8.51 7.66
CA ILE A 106 9.70 -9.42 6.80
C ILE A 106 9.15 -10.61 7.60
N ASN A 107 9.97 -11.18 8.49
CA ASN A 107 9.53 -12.29 9.34
C ASN A 107 8.42 -11.87 10.30
N GLU A 108 8.42 -10.61 10.74
CA GLU A 108 7.37 -10.09 11.61
C GLU A 108 6.06 -9.90 10.84
N ILE A 109 6.11 -9.34 9.63
CA ILE A 109 4.95 -9.27 8.72
C ILE A 109 4.33 -10.67 8.56
N LYS A 110 5.14 -11.67 8.15
CA LYS A 110 4.67 -13.05 7.96
C LYS A 110 4.10 -13.64 9.23
N SER A 111 4.73 -13.40 10.39
CA SER A 111 4.23 -13.90 11.68
C SER A 111 2.89 -13.29 12.07
N ARG A 112 2.70 -11.98 11.82
CA ARG A 112 1.45 -11.28 12.09
C ARG A 112 0.34 -11.72 11.14
N GLU A 113 0.63 -11.87 9.86
CA GLU A 113 -0.34 -12.37 8.87
C GLU A 113 -0.76 -13.81 9.12
N LEU A 114 0.16 -14.66 9.60
CA LEU A 114 -0.17 -16.03 10.00
C LEU A 114 -1.05 -16.07 11.26
N PHE A 115 -0.78 -15.17 12.21
CA PHE A 115 -1.51 -15.11 13.48
C PHE A 115 -2.90 -14.49 13.33
N TYR A 116 -3.04 -13.43 12.54
CA TYR A 116 -4.32 -12.77 12.27
C TYR A 116 -4.93 -13.32 10.98
N GLU A 117 -5.81 -14.33 11.08
CA GLU A 117 -6.46 -15.00 9.95
C GLU A 117 -6.97 -14.05 8.85
N LYS A 118 -7.59 -12.93 9.24
CA LYS A 118 -7.94 -11.83 8.34
C LYS A 118 -7.34 -10.53 8.87
N LEU A 119 -6.43 -9.95 8.09
CA LEU A 119 -5.70 -8.76 8.46
C LEU A 119 -5.81 -7.70 7.37
N ILE A 120 -5.85 -6.44 7.76
CA ILE A 120 -5.57 -5.31 6.88
C ILE A 120 -4.42 -4.52 7.48
N TRP A 121 -3.45 -4.17 6.64
CA TRP A 121 -2.39 -3.23 6.96
C TRP A 121 -2.77 -1.83 6.52
N ILE A 122 -2.62 -0.85 7.43
CA ILE A 122 -2.59 0.56 7.07
C ILE A 122 -1.20 1.10 7.40
N ILE A 123 -0.47 1.55 6.38
CA ILE A 123 0.92 1.98 6.49
C ILE A 123 0.98 3.50 6.46
N ASP A 124 1.64 4.08 7.47
CA ASP A 124 1.91 5.51 7.51
C ASP A 124 3.00 5.89 6.49
N LEU A 125 2.62 6.61 5.45
CA LEU A 125 3.53 7.20 4.49
C LEU A 125 3.45 8.74 4.48
N THR A 126 2.88 9.36 5.53
CA THR A 126 2.70 10.82 5.64
C THR A 126 4.03 11.57 5.51
N HIS A 127 5.13 11.02 6.03
CA HIS A 127 6.47 11.60 5.93
C HIS A 127 7.20 11.30 4.61
N HIS A 128 6.58 10.54 3.71
CA HIS A 128 7.16 10.10 2.44
C HIS A 128 6.58 10.84 1.22
N GLU A 129 5.77 11.89 1.41
CA GLU A 129 5.11 12.65 0.35
C GLU A 129 6.07 13.03 -0.80
N LYS A 130 7.29 13.47 -0.49
CA LYS A 130 8.29 13.92 -1.48
C LYS A 130 8.84 12.78 -2.35
N ASN A 131 8.70 11.54 -1.87
CA ASN A 131 9.15 10.33 -2.57
C ASN A 131 8.02 9.65 -3.34
N ILE A 132 6.80 10.18 -3.25
CA ILE A 132 5.60 9.62 -3.84
C ILE A 132 5.04 10.61 -4.86
N SER A 133 4.68 10.10 -6.02
CA SER A 133 4.00 10.91 -7.04
C SER A 133 2.99 10.06 -7.78
N PHE A 134 1.93 10.68 -8.26
CA PHE A 134 0.92 10.02 -9.09
C PHE A 134 1.06 10.50 -10.52
N ASN A 135 0.97 9.58 -11.47
CA ASN A 135 0.87 9.98 -12.86
C ASN A 135 -0.57 10.41 -13.17
N SER A 136 -0.73 11.68 -13.56
CA SER A 136 -2.01 12.21 -14.02
C SER A 136 -2.48 11.58 -15.33
N ASN A 137 -1.54 11.12 -16.16
CA ASN A 137 -1.82 10.43 -17.41
C ASN A 137 -1.12 9.07 -17.41
N ILE A 138 -1.91 8.02 -17.23
CA ILE A 138 -1.41 6.65 -17.18
C ILE A 138 -0.81 6.18 -18.52
N PHE A 139 -1.26 6.75 -19.65
CA PHE A 139 -0.71 6.45 -20.97
C PHE A 139 0.76 6.88 -21.03
N LYS A 140 1.02 8.16 -20.77
CA LYS A 140 2.39 8.71 -20.76
C LYS A 140 3.29 8.02 -19.74
N ALA A 141 2.72 7.59 -18.62
CA ALA A 141 3.48 6.90 -17.58
C ALA A 141 3.98 5.55 -18.07
N PHE A 142 3.10 4.73 -18.63
CA PHE A 142 3.50 3.43 -19.16
C PHE A 142 4.41 3.55 -20.38
N ASP A 143 4.17 4.51 -21.28
CA ASP A 143 5.05 4.75 -22.43
C ASP A 143 6.45 5.13 -21.98
N LYS A 144 6.55 6.04 -20.99
CA LYS A 144 7.84 6.40 -20.37
C LYS A 144 8.54 5.19 -19.74
N PHE A 145 7.79 4.31 -19.05
CA PHE A 145 8.38 3.08 -18.50
C PHE A 145 8.92 2.16 -19.58
N THR A 146 8.14 1.94 -20.65
CA THR A 146 8.57 1.14 -21.79
C THR A 146 9.81 1.74 -22.47
N ASP A 147 9.84 3.05 -22.68
CA ASP A 147 10.99 3.77 -23.27
C ASP A 147 12.24 3.67 -22.40
N GLU A 148 12.12 3.80 -21.07
CA GLU A 148 13.24 3.64 -20.14
C GLU A 148 13.83 2.23 -20.18
N ILE A 149 12.99 1.20 -20.34
CA ILE A 149 13.45 -0.19 -20.44
C ILE A 149 14.15 -0.40 -21.78
N ILE A 150 13.55 0.03 -22.90
CA ILE A 150 14.15 -0.03 -24.25
C ILE A 150 15.50 0.66 -24.27
N SER A 151 15.60 1.85 -23.66
CA SER A 151 16.85 2.59 -23.63
C SER A 151 17.94 1.87 -22.83
N LYS A 152 17.58 1.19 -21.73
CA LYS A 152 18.55 0.42 -20.91
C LYS A 152 19.02 -0.82 -21.65
N ASP A 153 18.11 -1.54 -22.29
CA ASP A 153 18.39 -2.72 -23.10
C ASP A 153 19.34 -2.36 -24.25
N PHE A 154 19.04 -1.29 -25.00
CA PHE A 154 19.91 -0.78 -26.06
C PHE A 154 21.31 -0.40 -25.57
N GLN A 155 21.43 0.22 -24.39
CA GLN A 155 22.72 0.55 -23.79
C GLN A 155 23.51 -0.69 -23.37
N LEU A 156 22.83 -1.74 -22.91
CA LEU A 156 23.45 -3.01 -22.55
C LEU A 156 24.03 -3.69 -23.81
N HIS A 157 23.23 -3.77 -24.87
CA HIS A 157 23.66 -4.35 -26.15
C HIS A 157 24.84 -3.59 -26.80
N LYS A 158 24.93 -2.27 -26.62
CA LYS A 158 26.06 -1.47 -27.13
C LYS A 158 27.40 -1.74 -26.43
N LYS A 159 27.40 -2.26 -25.19
CA LYS A 159 28.61 -2.47 -24.38
C LYS A 159 29.31 -3.82 -24.60
N ILE A 160 28.69 -4.72 -25.36
CA ILE A 160 29.01 -6.14 -25.36
C ILE A 160 29.60 -6.49 -26.77
N GLU A 161 30.80 -7.10 -26.85
CA GLU A 161 31.49 -7.52 -28.10
C GLU A 161 31.95 -8.99 -28.06
N GLY A 162 31.70 -9.81 -29.11
CA GLY A 162 32.17 -11.22 -29.20
C GLY A 162 31.17 -12.24 -29.79
N LYS A 163 31.44 -13.56 -29.64
CA LYS A 163 30.63 -14.69 -30.20
C LYS A 163 29.83 -15.49 -29.15
N GLU A 164 30.35 -15.65 -27.92
CA GLU A 164 29.57 -16.13 -26.75
C GLU A 164 28.35 -15.21 -26.44
N LEU A 165 28.45 -13.98 -26.93
CA LEU A 165 27.47 -12.91 -27.03
C LEU A 165 26.10 -13.27 -27.59
N GLN A 166 26.02 -14.08 -28.66
CA GLN A 166 24.75 -14.24 -29.38
C GLN A 166 23.72 -14.94 -28.49
N LEU A 167 24.16 -15.89 -27.66
CA LEU A 167 23.29 -16.57 -26.71
C LEU A 167 22.88 -15.67 -25.55
N GLU A 168 23.73 -14.72 -25.11
CA GLU A 168 23.39 -13.73 -24.09
C GLU A 168 22.42 -12.66 -24.61
N ILE A 169 22.63 -12.19 -25.85
CA ILE A 169 21.74 -11.25 -26.54
C ILE A 169 20.35 -11.87 -26.75
N ILE A 170 20.28 -13.12 -27.22
CA ILE A 170 19.00 -13.84 -27.38
C ILE A 170 18.32 -14.05 -26.02
N LYS A 171 19.07 -14.26 -24.94
CA LYS A 171 18.51 -14.37 -23.59
C LYS A 171 17.94 -13.03 -23.11
N SER A 172 18.64 -11.92 -23.30
CA SER A 172 18.15 -10.59 -22.92
C SER A 172 16.93 -10.18 -23.74
N GLU A 173 16.91 -10.43 -25.05
CA GLU A 173 15.74 -10.18 -25.90
C GLU A 173 14.52 -10.99 -25.43
N LYS A 174 14.69 -12.27 -25.09
CA LYS A 174 13.61 -13.09 -24.53
C LYS A 174 13.13 -12.61 -23.16
N GLU A 175 14.01 -12.09 -22.32
CA GLU A 175 13.63 -11.47 -21.05
C GLU A 175 12.89 -10.15 -21.27
N PHE A 176 13.32 -9.37 -22.26
CA PHE A 176 12.69 -8.12 -22.66
C PHE A 176 11.27 -8.33 -23.20
N ASP A 177 11.06 -9.32 -24.07
CA ASP A 177 9.74 -9.69 -24.58
C ASP A 177 8.78 -10.07 -23.45
N LYS A 178 9.26 -10.88 -22.49
CA LYS A 178 8.47 -11.25 -21.30
C LYS A 178 8.07 -10.04 -20.45
N ILE A 179 8.97 -9.05 -20.33
CA ILE A 179 8.68 -7.81 -19.61
C ILE A 179 7.59 -7.02 -20.35
N LEU A 180 7.70 -6.87 -21.67
CA LEU A 180 6.68 -6.18 -22.48
C LEU A 180 5.32 -6.87 -22.43
N GLU A 181 5.28 -8.19 -22.52
CA GLU A 181 4.07 -9.00 -22.38
C GLU A 181 3.41 -8.78 -21.01
N TYR A 182 4.20 -8.88 -19.93
CA TYR A 182 3.74 -8.59 -18.57
C TYR A 182 3.11 -7.18 -18.42
N TYR A 183 3.74 -6.15 -19.00
CA TYR A 183 3.16 -4.80 -18.98
C TYR A 183 1.85 -4.72 -19.78
N SER A 184 1.75 -5.43 -20.91
CA SER A 184 0.52 -5.49 -21.71
C SER A 184 -0.62 -6.15 -20.91
N GLU A 185 -0.34 -7.26 -20.24
CA GLU A 185 -1.30 -7.95 -19.37
C GLU A 185 -1.80 -7.04 -18.24
N ILE A 186 -0.90 -6.34 -17.55
CA ILE A 186 -1.25 -5.39 -16.49
C ILE A 186 -2.15 -4.27 -17.02
N LYS A 187 -1.82 -3.69 -18.18
CA LYS A 187 -2.63 -2.64 -18.81
C LYS A 187 -4.04 -3.15 -19.11
N ASN A 188 -4.14 -4.35 -19.69
CA ASN A 188 -5.42 -4.96 -20.02
C ASN A 188 -6.26 -5.24 -18.78
N LYS A 189 -5.63 -5.75 -17.72
CA LYS A 189 -6.30 -6.16 -16.48
C LYS A 189 -6.84 -4.97 -15.69
N HIS A 190 -6.02 -3.95 -15.44
CA HIS A 190 -6.36 -2.86 -14.51
C HIS A 190 -6.85 -1.59 -15.19
N PHE A 191 -6.53 -1.43 -16.48
CA PHE A 191 -6.88 -0.26 -17.27
C PHE A 191 -7.57 -0.65 -18.59
N PRO A 192 -8.64 -1.47 -18.59
CA PRO A 192 -9.24 -1.97 -19.84
C PRO A 192 -9.76 -0.87 -20.77
N ALA A 193 -10.18 0.28 -20.22
CA ALA A 193 -10.54 1.46 -21.00
C ALA A 193 -9.37 1.98 -21.86
N TYR A 194 -8.13 1.96 -21.33
CA TYR A 194 -6.92 2.34 -22.06
C TYR A 194 -6.79 1.56 -23.37
N VAL A 195 -6.98 0.24 -23.32
CA VAL A 195 -6.80 -0.68 -24.46
C VAL A 195 -7.86 -0.44 -25.52
N LYS A 196 -9.11 -0.25 -25.08
CA LYS A 196 -10.26 -0.04 -25.96
C LYS A 196 -10.14 1.26 -26.78
N TYR A 197 -9.58 2.32 -26.20
CA TYR A 197 -9.38 3.59 -26.90
C TYR A 197 -8.10 3.62 -27.74
N ASN A 198 -7.03 2.93 -27.33
CA ASN A 198 -5.81 2.84 -28.14
C ASN A 198 -6.03 2.02 -29.41
N ASN A 199 -6.89 0.99 -29.36
CA ASN A 199 -7.26 0.17 -30.54
C ASN A 199 -8.26 0.84 -31.50
N LYS A 200 -8.93 1.93 -31.10
CA LYS A 200 -9.84 2.69 -31.98
C LYS A 200 -9.14 3.72 -32.84
N SER A 201 -7.88 4.00 -32.58
CA SER A 201 -7.06 4.84 -33.41
C SER A 201 -6.42 3.98 -34.49
N SER A 202 -7.13 3.78 -35.61
CA SER A 202 -6.49 3.44 -36.89
C SER A 202 -5.33 4.39 -37.22
N SER A 203 -5.34 5.57 -36.61
CA SER A 203 -4.26 6.54 -36.57
C SER A 203 -3.06 6.10 -35.72
N ALA A 204 -3.19 5.35 -34.61
CA ALA A 204 -2.07 4.95 -33.76
C ALA A 204 -1.21 3.86 -34.41
N LYS A 205 -1.82 2.91 -35.12
CA LYS A 205 -1.10 1.93 -35.96
C LYS A 205 -0.42 2.62 -37.15
N ARG A 206 -1.06 3.64 -37.72
CA ARG A 206 -0.50 4.44 -38.83
C ARG A 206 0.61 5.35 -38.32
N VAL A 207 0.47 5.96 -37.15
CA VAL A 207 1.46 6.81 -36.46
C VAL A 207 2.63 5.99 -35.97
N LEU A 208 2.47 4.77 -35.46
CA LEU A 208 3.60 3.88 -35.16
C LEU A 208 4.34 3.44 -36.44
N LYS A 209 3.63 3.13 -37.53
CA LYS A 209 4.26 2.85 -38.84
C LYS A 209 4.99 4.09 -39.39
N THR A 210 4.40 5.27 -39.22
CA THR A 210 4.94 6.56 -39.65
C THR A 210 6.12 7.00 -38.79
N LEU A 211 6.08 6.83 -37.47
CA LEU A 211 7.19 7.13 -36.54
C LEU A 211 8.37 6.15 -36.69
N VAL A 212 8.09 4.90 -37.07
CA VAL A 212 9.13 3.93 -37.45
C VAL A 212 9.74 4.29 -38.82
N SER A 213 8.98 4.90 -39.72
CA SER A 213 9.51 5.41 -41.00
C SER A 213 10.16 6.80 -40.92
N GLU A 214 9.75 7.66 -39.97
CA GLU A 214 10.20 9.04 -39.77
C GLU A 214 11.32 9.17 -38.72
N LYS A 215 11.76 8.05 -38.12
CA LYS A 215 13.06 8.00 -37.43
C LYS A 215 14.25 8.21 -38.39
N ASN A 216 13.97 8.22 -39.69
CA ASN A 216 14.74 8.97 -40.68
C ASN A 216 14.08 10.35 -40.86
N GLU A 217 14.73 11.39 -40.32
CA GLU A 217 14.47 12.82 -40.52
C GLU A 217 13.59 13.57 -39.48
N ASN A 218 14.31 14.07 -38.45
CA ASN A 218 14.17 15.36 -37.74
C ASN A 218 13.19 15.53 -36.55
N PRO A 219 13.64 16.06 -35.39
CA PRO A 219 12.86 16.14 -34.15
C PRO A 219 12.33 17.56 -33.91
N ASN A 220 11.02 17.77 -33.96
CA ASN A 220 10.32 18.83 -33.22
C ASN A 220 8.82 18.75 -33.49
N THR A 221 8.00 18.32 -32.52
CA THR A 221 6.62 18.81 -32.40
C THR A 221 6.00 18.50 -31.03
N LYS A 222 5.23 19.49 -30.55
CA LYS A 222 4.64 19.63 -29.21
C LYS A 222 3.38 18.77 -29.01
N GLY A 223 3.12 18.42 -27.75
CA GLY A 223 2.09 17.49 -27.29
C GLY A 223 0.63 17.96 -27.32
N TYR A 224 -0.26 16.97 -27.23
CA TYR A 224 -1.69 17.13 -26.95
C TYR A 224 -2.03 16.67 -25.52
N SER A 225 -2.99 17.37 -24.89
CA SER A 225 -3.63 17.07 -23.61
C SER A 225 -5.07 16.61 -23.91
N TYR A 226 -5.51 15.53 -23.27
CA TYR A 226 -6.90 15.08 -23.30
C TYR A 226 -7.59 15.53 -22.00
N SER A 227 -8.76 16.15 -22.13
CA SER A 227 -9.54 16.77 -21.04
C SER A 227 -10.32 15.76 -20.19
N ASP A 228 -10.55 16.15 -18.94
CA ASP A 228 -11.12 15.36 -17.83
C ASP A 228 -12.58 14.89 -18.01
N GLU A 229 -13.30 15.32 -19.05
CA GLU A 229 -14.74 15.03 -19.22
C GLU A 229 -15.05 13.58 -19.66
N ASN A 230 -14.08 12.83 -20.18
CA ASN A 230 -14.33 11.49 -20.73
C ASN A 230 -14.15 10.33 -19.75
N MET A 231 -13.86 10.61 -18.47
CA MET A 231 -13.69 9.57 -17.43
C MET A 231 -15.02 9.03 -16.85
N THR A 232 -16.16 9.64 -17.17
CA THR A 232 -17.38 9.51 -16.35
C THR A 232 -18.29 8.31 -16.66
N ASN A 233 -17.93 7.42 -17.59
CA ASN A 233 -18.84 6.32 -17.99
C ASN A 233 -18.27 4.92 -17.72
N LEU A 234 -18.21 4.52 -16.45
CA LEU A 234 -18.04 3.12 -16.05
C LEU A 234 -18.84 2.80 -14.77
N LYS A 235 -20.01 2.17 -14.94
CA LYS A 235 -20.73 1.32 -13.96
C LYS A 235 -20.51 -0.13 -14.41
N GLU A 236 -20.39 -1.19 -13.61
CA GLU A 236 -20.91 -1.56 -12.29
C GLU A 236 -20.12 -2.82 -11.81
N ILE A 237 -19.80 -2.94 -10.51
CA ILE A 237 -19.65 -4.16 -9.68
C ILE A 237 -19.15 -3.67 -8.30
N SER A 238 -19.79 -4.10 -7.19
CA SER A 238 -19.49 -3.81 -5.76
C SER A 238 -19.63 -2.34 -5.27
N GLU A 239 -20.36 -2.11 -4.16
CA GLU A 239 -20.62 -0.75 -3.63
C GLU A 239 -19.39 0.00 -3.09
N LEU A 240 -18.33 -0.71 -2.72
CA LEU A 240 -17.01 -0.13 -2.42
C LEU A 240 -16.23 0.25 -3.68
N ASP A 241 -16.54 -0.40 -4.81
CA ASP A 241 -15.80 -0.27 -6.05
C ASP A 241 -16.41 0.73 -7.02
N LYS A 242 -17.59 1.29 -6.70
CA LYS A 242 -18.40 2.18 -7.55
C LYS A 242 -17.83 3.59 -7.78
N THR A 243 -16.73 4.03 -7.15
CA THR A 243 -16.31 5.45 -7.27
C THR A 243 -14.84 5.76 -7.57
N ASP A 244 -13.90 4.82 -7.64
CA ASP A 244 -12.49 5.23 -7.53
C ASP A 244 -11.52 4.57 -8.53
N VAL A 245 -10.84 5.46 -9.26
CA VAL A 245 -9.89 5.25 -10.36
C VAL A 245 -8.66 4.46 -9.86
N HIS A 246 -8.26 3.40 -10.57
CA HIS A 246 -6.93 2.82 -10.38
C HIS A 246 -5.88 3.88 -10.75
N LEU A 247 -4.89 4.09 -9.89
CA LEU A 247 -3.83 5.06 -10.10
C LEU A 247 -2.49 4.34 -10.21
N LEU A 248 -1.59 4.92 -11.01
CA LEU A 248 -0.19 4.53 -11.02
C LEU A 248 0.61 5.46 -10.12
N MET A 249 0.87 4.97 -8.91
CA MET A 249 1.72 5.61 -7.90
C MET A 249 3.18 5.24 -8.16
N ILE A 250 4.06 6.24 -8.17
CA ILE A 250 5.51 6.04 -8.23
C ILE A 250 6.07 6.31 -6.84
N TRP A 251 6.76 5.32 -6.29
CA TRP A 251 7.39 5.43 -4.99
C TRP A 251 8.91 5.22 -5.13
N LYS A 252 9.67 6.32 -5.14
CA LYS A 252 11.11 6.31 -5.49
C LYS A 252 11.95 5.39 -4.61
N ASN A 253 11.65 5.34 -3.32
CA ASN A 253 12.34 4.53 -2.31
C ASN A 253 11.39 3.50 -1.72
N LYS A 254 10.79 2.69 -2.60
CA LYS A 254 9.78 1.71 -2.22
C LYS A 254 10.34 0.67 -1.24
N HIS A 255 9.67 0.52 -0.11
CA HIS A 255 10.07 -0.45 0.90
C HIS A 255 9.70 -1.88 0.44
N LYS A 256 10.67 -2.58 -0.16
CA LYS A 256 10.48 -3.92 -0.76
C LYS A 256 9.96 -4.98 0.21
N ARG A 257 10.16 -4.80 1.52
CA ARG A 257 9.67 -5.72 2.56
C ARG A 257 8.17 -6.01 2.48
N TRP A 258 7.37 -5.02 2.04
CA TRP A 258 5.92 -5.16 1.88
C TRP A 258 5.51 -5.98 0.64
N TYR A 259 6.46 -6.46 -0.16
CA TYR A 259 6.14 -7.30 -1.32
C TYR A 259 5.81 -8.74 -0.91
N GLU A 260 6.24 -9.10 0.29
CA GLU A 260 6.05 -10.41 0.90
C GLU A 260 4.76 -10.48 1.73
N ALA A 261 4.06 -9.36 1.89
CA ALA A 261 2.76 -9.31 2.55
C ALA A 261 1.69 -9.86 1.61
N GLU A 262 0.91 -10.81 2.11
CA GLU A 262 -0.20 -11.44 1.39
C GLU A 262 -1.54 -10.76 1.72
N GLN A 263 -1.60 -10.08 2.87
CA GLN A 263 -2.81 -9.42 3.33
C GLN A 263 -2.96 -8.02 2.72
N PRO A 264 -4.20 -7.50 2.56
CA PRO A 264 -4.44 -6.19 1.96
C PRO A 264 -3.67 -5.06 2.65
N ILE A 265 -2.94 -4.27 1.85
CA ILE A 265 -2.17 -3.11 2.31
C ILE A 265 -2.81 -1.82 1.81
N PHE A 266 -2.97 -0.85 2.68
CA PHE A 266 -3.38 0.50 2.38
C PHE A 266 -2.29 1.48 2.80
N PHE A 267 -1.98 2.44 1.94
CA PHE A 267 -1.06 3.53 2.23
C PHE A 267 -1.84 4.77 2.64
N ASP A 268 -1.47 5.36 3.78
CA ASP A 268 -1.93 6.67 4.22
C ASP A 268 -0.87 7.72 3.89
N LEU A 269 -1.18 8.65 3.00
CA LEU A 269 -0.26 9.73 2.60
C LEU A 269 -0.46 11.02 3.42
N GLY A 270 -1.40 11.03 4.37
CA GLY A 270 -1.75 12.20 5.18
C GLY A 270 -2.88 13.06 4.62
N ASP A 271 -3.43 12.72 3.45
CA ASP A 271 -4.62 13.37 2.88
C ASP A 271 -5.93 12.70 3.33
N ASP A 272 -7.06 13.02 2.69
CA ASP A 272 -8.36 12.45 3.05
C ASP A 272 -8.58 11.01 2.54
N TYR A 273 -7.55 10.39 1.97
CA TYR A 273 -7.67 9.12 1.25
C TYR A 273 -6.71 8.03 1.77
N LEU A 274 -7.07 6.79 1.47
CA LEU A 274 -6.23 5.61 1.56
C LEU A 274 -5.98 5.08 0.15
N TYR A 275 -4.78 4.56 -0.08
CA TYR A 275 -4.37 4.01 -1.35
C TYR A 275 -4.09 2.52 -1.18
N ARG A 276 -5.05 1.67 -1.53
CA ARG A 276 -4.90 0.22 -1.47
C ARG A 276 -3.89 -0.23 -2.50
N ASN A 277 -2.86 -0.97 -2.09
CA ASN A 277 -1.96 -1.66 -3.01
C ASN A 277 -2.75 -2.75 -3.75
N ILE A 278 -2.79 -2.65 -5.08
CA ILE A 278 -3.41 -3.66 -5.95
C ILE A 278 -2.35 -4.50 -6.63
N GLU A 279 -1.34 -3.86 -7.21
CA GLU A 279 -0.27 -4.57 -7.89
C GLU A 279 1.03 -3.79 -7.87
N ASN A 280 2.11 -4.47 -7.46
CA ASN A 280 3.46 -3.94 -7.54
C ASN A 280 4.00 -4.20 -8.94
N ILE A 281 4.38 -3.14 -9.67
CA ILE A 281 4.98 -3.30 -11.00
C ILE A 281 6.37 -3.91 -10.85
N LYS A 282 6.56 -5.13 -11.33
CA LYS A 282 7.88 -5.78 -11.37
C LYS A 282 8.83 -4.93 -12.21
N SER A 283 10.12 -4.90 -11.84
CA SER A 283 11.20 -4.13 -12.50
C SER A 283 11.13 -2.60 -12.39
N SER A 284 10.17 -2.02 -11.65
CA SER A 284 10.10 -0.56 -11.45
C SER A 284 9.68 -0.16 -10.04
N ASN A 285 9.64 1.16 -9.81
CA ASN A 285 9.12 1.79 -8.61
C ASN A 285 7.60 2.04 -8.66
N GLY A 286 6.93 1.53 -9.70
CA GLY A 286 5.50 1.67 -9.91
C GLY A 286 4.67 0.77 -8.99
N VAL A 287 3.53 1.30 -8.55
CA VAL A 287 2.51 0.61 -7.79
C VAL A 287 1.16 1.00 -8.35
N ILE A 288 0.37 0.01 -8.74
CA ILE A 288 -1.04 0.20 -9.03
C ILE A 288 -1.75 0.23 -7.71
N VAL A 289 -2.42 1.35 -7.44
CA VAL A 289 -3.19 1.54 -6.23
C VAL A 289 -4.64 1.87 -6.57
N LYS A 290 -5.55 1.50 -5.68
CA LYS A 290 -6.93 1.95 -5.73
C LYS A 290 -7.17 2.94 -4.60
N LYS A 291 -7.72 4.10 -4.94
CA LYS A 291 -7.98 5.19 -4.01
C LYS A 291 -9.29 4.93 -3.27
N TYR A 292 -9.36 5.22 -1.98
CA TYR A 292 -10.56 5.12 -1.16
C TYR A 292 -10.62 6.32 -0.22
N SER A 293 -11.78 6.94 -0.04
CA SER A 293 -11.95 7.93 1.04
C SER A 293 -11.76 7.25 2.40
N LYS A 294 -11.01 7.90 3.31
CA LYS A 294 -10.86 7.43 4.70
C LYS A 294 -12.22 7.28 5.40
N GLU A 295 -13.13 8.21 5.15
CA GLU A 295 -14.49 8.18 5.69
C GLU A 295 -15.27 6.96 5.20
N LYS A 296 -15.26 6.71 3.88
CA LYS A 296 -15.93 5.54 3.28
C LYS A 296 -15.34 4.23 3.81
N PHE A 297 -14.01 4.13 3.90
CA PHE A 297 -13.32 2.96 4.45
C PHE A 297 -13.78 2.67 5.88
N VAL A 298 -13.72 3.66 6.77
CA VAL A 298 -14.12 3.49 8.18
C VAL A 298 -15.59 3.14 8.30
N ARG A 299 -16.47 3.84 7.55
CA ARG A 299 -17.90 3.59 7.57
C ARG A 299 -18.23 2.16 7.14
N HIS A 300 -17.65 1.70 6.04
CA HIS A 300 -17.86 0.35 5.52
C HIS A 300 -17.56 -0.73 6.58
N TYR A 301 -16.37 -0.67 7.21
CA TYR A 301 -15.98 -1.68 8.18
C TYR A 301 -16.71 -1.55 9.52
N LYS A 302 -17.19 -0.35 9.88
CA LYS A 302 -18.10 -0.18 11.01
C LYS A 302 -19.43 -0.87 10.76
N GLU A 303 -20.07 -0.59 9.61
CA GLU A 303 -21.37 -1.15 9.23
C GLU A 303 -21.33 -2.69 9.20
N GLN A 304 -20.24 -3.27 8.68
CA GLN A 304 -20.05 -4.73 8.69
C GLN A 304 -19.86 -5.33 10.09
N ASN A 305 -19.41 -4.54 11.05
CA ASN A 305 -19.19 -4.98 12.43
C ASN A 305 -20.35 -4.63 13.38
N GLU A 306 -21.45 -4.07 12.85
CA GLU A 306 -22.68 -3.78 13.61
C GLU A 306 -23.66 -4.93 13.68
#